data_AF-A0A254RSN2-F1
#
_entry.id   AF-A0A254RSN2-F1
#
_cell.length_a   1.000
_cell.length_b   1.000
_cell.length_c   1.000
_cell.angle_alpha   90.00
_cell.angle_beta   90.00
_cell.angle_gamma   90.00
#
_symmetry.space_group_name_H-M   'P 1'
#
loop_
_entity.id
_entity.type
_entity.pdbx_description
1 polymer ?
#
loop_
_entity_poly.entity_id
_entity_poly.type
_entity_poly.pdbx_seq_one_letter_code
_entity_poly.pdbx_strand_id
1 'polypeptide(L)'
;MICPHCGAEIKPDATFCRHCGSDKNTGWKDGAEFADEELPDYEEILENEFGDDPNSPYAKKKSGFGGIVGTVAAIIVALAFIAAMVL
;
A
#
# COMPACT_ATOMS: atom_id res chain seq x y z
N MET A 1 3.94 -39.33 6.53
CA MET A 1 4.75 -38.76 7.62
C MET A 1 3.94 -37.68 8.31
N ILE A 2 4.21 -37.33 9.56
CA ILE A 2 3.46 -36.29 10.29
C ILE A 2 4.23 -34.97 10.24
N CYS A 3 3.54 -33.87 9.99
CA CYS A 3 4.12 -32.53 9.99
C CYS A 3 4.70 -32.19 11.37
N PRO A 4 5.99 -31.81 11.46
CA PRO A 4 6.62 -31.47 12.75
C PRO A 4 6.05 -30.20 13.37
N HIS A 5 5.36 -29.37 12.58
CA HIS A 5 4.80 -28.10 13.05
C HIS A 5 3.32 -28.21 13.46
N CYS A 6 2.43 -28.68 12.58
CA CYS A 6 0.99 -28.69 12.84
C CYS A 6 0.38 -30.09 13.09
N GLY A 7 1.17 -31.16 13.00
CA GLY A 7 0.68 -32.52 13.23
C GLY A 7 -0.17 -33.12 12.10
N ALA A 8 -0.39 -32.41 10.99
CA ALA A 8 -1.13 -32.95 9.86
C ALA A 8 -0.36 -34.03 9.09
N GLU A 9 -1.08 -34.94 8.43
CA GLU A 9 -0.47 -35.96 7.57
C GLU A 9 0.11 -35.35 6.29
N ILE A 10 1.34 -35.73 5.96
CA ILE A 10 2.07 -35.30 4.77
C ILE A 10 2.28 -36.50 3.85
N LYS A 11 1.95 -36.31 2.57
CA LYS A 11 2.19 -37.28 1.50
C LYS A 11 3.69 -37.54 1.32
N PRO A 12 4.13 -38.76 0.98
CA PRO A 12 5.54 -39.10 0.89
C PRO A 12 6.36 -38.24 -0.10
N ASP A 13 5.72 -37.83 -1.19
CA ASP A 13 6.30 -37.05 -2.30
C ASP A 13 6.22 -35.53 -2.10
N ALA A 14 5.44 -35.06 -1.13
CA ALA A 14 5.35 -33.64 -0.83
C ALA A 14 6.71 -33.10 -0.31
N THR A 15 6.99 -31.82 -0.56
CA THR A 15 8.15 -31.10 -0.02
C THR A 15 7.78 -30.20 1.15
N PHE A 16 6.51 -29.81 1.27
CA PHE A 16 5.97 -28.95 2.34
C PHE A 16 4.61 -29.46 2.83
N CYS A 17 4.18 -28.98 4.00
CA CYS A 17 2.87 -29.30 4.56
C CYS A 17 1.77 -28.49 3.88
N ARG A 18 0.78 -29.16 3.26
CA ARG A 18 -0.37 -28.49 2.63
C ARG A 18 -1.35 -27.82 3.61
N HIS A 19 -1.25 -28.14 4.90
CA HIS A 19 -2.11 -27.56 5.93
C HIS A 19 -1.57 -26.26 6.49
N CYS A 20 -0.28 -26.20 6.83
CA CYS A 20 0.32 -25.02 7.46
C CYS A 20 1.44 -24.38 6.65
N GLY A 21 1.80 -24.90 5.48
CA GLY A 21 2.83 -24.32 4.60
C GLY A 21 4.28 -24.58 5.00
N SER A 22 4.55 -25.11 6.20
CA SER A 22 5.90 -25.33 6.69
C SER A 22 6.65 -26.41 5.90
N ASP A 23 7.98 -26.38 5.93
CA ASP A 23 8.80 -27.46 5.37
C ASP A 23 8.46 -28.80 6.03
N LYS A 24 8.50 -29.89 5.26
CA LYS A 24 8.12 -31.22 5.76
C LYS A 24 9.08 -31.77 6.82
N ASN A 25 10.35 -31.36 6.78
CA ASN A 25 11.42 -31.88 7.62
C ASN A 25 11.75 -30.90 8.74
N THR A 26 11.89 -29.61 8.43
CA THR A 26 12.40 -28.61 9.38
C THR A 26 11.30 -27.75 9.99
N GLY A 27 10.06 -27.83 9.51
CA GLY A 27 9.02 -26.90 9.93
C GLY A 27 9.29 -25.48 9.43
N TRP A 28 8.88 -24.47 10.20
CA TRP A 28 9.26 -23.08 9.96
C TRP A 28 10.66 -22.83 10.50
N LYS A 29 11.41 -21.91 9.88
CA LYS A 29 12.70 -21.48 10.42
C LYS A 29 12.48 -20.70 11.72
N ASP A 30 13.40 -20.85 12.67
CA ASP A 30 13.45 -20.03 13.88
C ASP A 30 13.37 -18.53 13.49
N GLY A 31 12.51 -17.77 14.17
CA GLY A 31 12.26 -16.37 13.86
C GLY A 31 11.18 -16.10 12.82
N ALA A 32 10.63 -17.12 12.14
CA ALA A 32 9.47 -16.95 11.25
C ALA A 32 8.15 -16.67 12.01
N GLU A 33 8.16 -16.84 13.33
CA GLU A 33 7.08 -16.44 14.24
C GLU A 33 6.99 -14.92 14.42
N PHE A 34 8.06 -14.19 14.07
CA PHE A 34 8.11 -12.74 14.01
C PHE A 34 8.01 -12.31 12.55
N ALA A 35 6.82 -12.51 11.96
CA ALA A 35 6.33 -11.44 11.11
C ALA A 35 6.09 -10.28 12.07
N ASP A 36 7.00 -9.32 12.06
CA ASP A 36 6.78 -7.98 12.57
C ASP A 36 5.30 -7.62 12.52
N GLU A 37 4.70 -7.35 13.69
CA GLU A 37 3.30 -6.91 13.75
C GLU A 37 3.08 -5.60 13.00
N GLU A 38 4.17 -4.90 12.66
CA GLU A 38 4.22 -3.86 11.64
C GLU A 38 4.23 -4.48 10.25
N LEU A 39 3.05 -4.97 9.83
CA LEU A 39 2.77 -5.05 8.41
C LEU A 39 3.05 -3.66 7.81
N PRO A 40 3.83 -3.58 6.72
CA PRO A 40 4.04 -2.30 6.05
C PRO A 40 2.67 -1.72 5.66
N ASP A 41 2.55 -0.39 5.71
CA ASP A 41 1.29 0.30 5.42
C ASP A 41 0.79 -0.12 4.03
N TYR A 42 -0.29 -0.89 4.04
CA TYR A 42 -0.88 -1.46 2.83
C TYR A 42 -1.34 -0.36 1.88
N GLU A 43 -1.85 0.76 2.41
CA GLU A 43 -2.28 1.89 1.60
C GLU A 43 -1.07 2.58 0.95
N GLU A 44 0.02 2.76 1.68
CA GLU A 44 1.26 3.33 1.14
C GLU A 44 1.81 2.51 -0.02
N ILE A 45 1.87 1.18 0.12
CA ILE A 45 2.36 0.29 -0.94
C ILE A 45 1.48 0.42 -2.19
N LEU A 46 0.16 0.41 -2.01
CA LEU A 46 -0.78 0.51 -3.12
C LEU A 46 -0.65 1.82 -3.88
N GLU A 47 -0.49 2.92 -3.16
CA GLU A 47 -0.27 4.22 -3.77
C GLU A 47 1.07 4.28 -4.52
N ASN A 48 2.14 3.74 -3.93
CA ASN A 48 3.48 3.77 -4.53
C ASN A 48 3.58 2.90 -5.79
N GLU A 49 2.94 1.73 -5.81
CA GLU A 49 3.03 0.81 -6.94
C GLU A 49 1.95 1.06 -8.00
N PHE A 50 0.75 1.50 -7.61
CA PHE A 50 -0.41 1.59 -8.51
C PHE A 50 -1.04 2.98 -8.61
N GLY A 51 -0.51 4.00 -7.91
CA GLY A 51 -1.11 5.33 -7.86
C GLY A 51 -1.01 6.15 -9.16
N ASP A 52 -0.11 5.77 -10.07
CA ASP A 52 0.08 6.42 -11.38
C ASP A 52 -0.71 5.73 -12.51
N ASP A 53 -1.29 4.55 -12.30
CA ASP A 53 -2.16 3.91 -13.30
C ASP A 53 -3.54 4.59 -13.31
N PRO A 54 -3.96 5.23 -14.42
CA PRO A 54 -5.24 5.91 -14.50
C PRO A 54 -6.47 4.98 -14.40
N ASN A 55 -6.29 3.66 -14.58
CA ASN A 55 -7.34 2.66 -14.42
C ASN A 55 -7.28 1.94 -13.06
N SER A 56 -6.30 2.27 -12.22
CA SER A 56 -6.19 1.73 -10.87
C SER A 56 -7.28 2.32 -9.96
N PRO A 57 -7.92 1.51 -9.11
CA PRO A 57 -8.80 2.02 -8.06
C PRO A 57 -8.06 2.89 -7.03
N TYR A 58 -6.72 2.87 -7.02
CA TYR A 58 -5.85 3.67 -6.14
C TYR A 58 -5.25 4.90 -6.82
N ALA A 59 -5.71 5.24 -8.04
CA ALA A 59 -5.18 6.35 -8.81
C ALA A 59 -5.33 7.70 -8.07
N LYS A 60 -4.21 8.42 -7.87
CA LYS A 60 -4.27 9.77 -7.27
C LYS A 60 -4.80 10.78 -8.27
N LYS A 61 -5.87 11.49 -7.90
CA LYS A 61 -6.42 12.61 -8.67
C LYS A 61 -5.43 13.79 -8.66
N LYS A 62 -4.56 13.88 -9.66
CA LYS A 62 -3.65 15.04 -9.85
C LYS A 62 -4.46 16.30 -10.20
N SER A 63 -4.62 17.22 -9.25
CA SER A 63 -5.31 18.51 -9.45
C SER A 63 -4.40 19.54 -10.16
N GLY A 64 -3.95 19.24 -11.38
CA GLY A 64 -3.00 20.11 -12.10
C GLY A 64 -3.62 21.40 -12.65
N PHE A 65 -4.87 21.36 -13.13
CA PHE A 65 -5.47 22.49 -13.86
C PHE A 65 -6.32 23.42 -12.96
N GLY A 66 -7.08 22.86 -12.02
CA GLY A 66 -7.94 23.65 -11.12
C GLY A 66 -7.15 24.50 -10.10
N GLY A 67 -5.97 24.04 -9.68
CA GLY A 67 -5.15 24.75 -8.70
C GLY A 67 -4.57 26.05 -9.25
N ILE A 68 -4.03 26.03 -10.48
CA ILE A 68 -3.42 27.22 -11.09
C ILE A 68 -4.47 28.29 -11.36
N VAL A 69 -5.63 27.89 -11.93
CA VAL A 69 -6.73 28.83 -12.21
C VAL A 69 -7.28 29.43 -10.92
N GLY A 70 -7.43 28.62 -9.87
CA GLY A 70 -7.87 29.11 -8.55
C GLY A 70 -6.91 30.12 -7.94
N THR A 71 -5.60 29.83 -7.97
CA THR A 71 -4.57 30.74 -7.44
C THR A 71 -4.52 32.05 -8.22
N VAL A 72 -4.56 31.99 -9.56
CA VAL A 72 -4.57 33.20 -10.40
C VAL A 72 -5.82 34.04 -10.14
N ALA A 73 -7.00 33.40 -10.05
CA ALA A 73 -8.25 34.10 -9.75
C ALA A 73 -8.19 34.79 -8.37
N ALA A 74 -7.67 34.11 -7.34
CA ALA A 74 -7.50 34.68 -6.01
C ALA A 74 -6.57 35.90 -6.00
N ILE A 75 -5.45 35.85 -6.74
CA ILE A 75 -4.52 36.99 -6.86
C ILE A 75 -5.19 38.18 -7.54
N ILE A 76 -5.93 37.96 -8.63
CA ILE A 76 -6.63 39.03 -9.36
C ILE A 76 -7.66 39.70 -8.45
N VAL A 77 -8.45 38.92 -7.69
CA VAL A 77 -9.45 39.44 -6.76
C VAL A 77 -8.78 40.26 -5.65
N ALA A 78 -7.67 39.78 -5.08
CA ALA A 78 -6.94 40.51 -4.06
C ALA A 78 -6.37 41.84 -4.58
N LEU A 79 -5.80 41.86 -5.79
CA LEU A 79 -5.29 43.09 -6.40
C LEU A 79 -6.41 44.11 -6.70
N ALA A 80 -7.56 43.65 -7.18
CA ALA A 80 -8.72 44.52 -7.40
C ALA A 80 -9.24 45.12 -6.08
N PHE A 81 -9.26 44.34 -5.00
CA PHE A 81 -9.67 44.81 -3.68
C PHE A 81 -8.70 45.86 -3.13
N ILE A 82 -7.38 45.64 -3.25
CA ILE A 82 -6.35 46.60 -2.86
C ILE A 82 -6.49 47.90 -3.66
N ALA A 83 -6.69 47.80 -4.97
CA ALA A 83 -6.88 48.98 -5.83
C ALA A 83 -8.13 49.78 -5.42
N ALA A 84 -9.21 49.11 -5.03
CA ALA A 84 -10.43 49.75 -4.55
C ALA A 84 -10.28 50.42 -3.18
N MET A 85 -9.32 50.00 -2.34
CA MET A 85 -9.03 50.64 -1.06
C MET A 85 -8.09 51.85 -1.16
N VAL A 86 -7.34 51.96 -2.26
CA VAL A 86 -6.38 53.06 -2.51
C VAL A 86 -7.00 54.21 -3.32
N LEU A 87 -8.12 53.95 -4.01
CA LEU A 87 -8.96 54.94 -4.70
C LEU A 87 -10.02 55.54 -3.77
#